data_AF-A0A497SE25-F1
#
_entry.id   AF-A0A497SE25-F1
#
_cell.length_a   1.000
_cell.length_b   1.000
_cell.length_c   1.000
_cell.angle_alpha   90.00
_cell.angle_beta   90.00
_cell.angle_gamma   90.00
#
_symmetry.space_group_name_H-M   'P 1'
#
loop_
_entity.id
_entity.type
_entity.pdbx_description
1 polymer ?
#
loop_
_entity_poly.entity_id
_entity_poly.type
_entity_poly.pdbx_seq_one_letter_code
_entity_poly.pdbx_strand_id
1 'polypeptide(L)'
;MTKLKISDALQKALHFAFQLKTFLPYFIFQLAVFAFLGIPVLNMVSQTIAKNPVAAANAVTSNFGIMIIGIVISVVFGAIIQGTYIHNYKNKKSLKVSFDFAKKRFWNLLAVLIVTGVLTTIISLIPWVGWILSIIVTLGLVFGLQAVIIDKKDCVEALETSWRIFRKEWLKVLLSIIAMAIVAIIIQGLFVIPLFFVMVSAAISFTDVGSLLALAQHSGLLLLTGLVFLIGTAITKVFQIAFLTEIYTKLKGRR
;
A
#
# COMPACT_ATOMS: atom_id res chain seq x y z
N MET A 1 -14.82 29.96 4.75
CA MET A 1 -14.09 28.67 4.61
C MET A 1 -14.98 27.53 5.08
N THR A 2 -15.27 26.55 4.23
CA THR A 2 -16.02 25.34 4.59
C THR A 2 -15.20 24.50 5.57
N LYS A 3 -15.73 24.19 6.76
CA LYS A 3 -15.08 23.30 7.73
C LYS A 3 -14.87 21.92 7.08
N LEU A 4 -13.63 21.43 7.07
CA LEU A 4 -13.29 20.10 6.59
C LEU A 4 -13.88 19.06 7.55
N LYS A 5 -15.01 18.45 7.19
CA LYS A 5 -15.61 17.35 7.95
C LYS A 5 -14.84 16.05 7.66
N ILE A 6 -13.84 15.76 8.49
CA ILE A 6 -13.01 14.54 8.40
C ILE A 6 -13.85 13.29 8.71
N SER A 7 -14.75 13.36 9.70
CA SER A 7 -15.69 12.28 10.05
C SER A 7 -16.47 11.76 8.84
N ASP A 8 -17.04 12.68 8.06
CA ASP A 8 -17.84 12.33 6.88
C ASP A 8 -16.97 11.68 5.79
N ALA A 9 -15.69 12.08 5.70
CA ALA A 9 -14.74 11.45 4.77
C ALA A 9 -14.38 10.03 5.20
N LEU A 10 -14.15 9.83 6.50
CA LEU A 10 -13.86 8.51 7.07
C LEU A 10 -15.04 7.55 6.82
N GLN A 11 -16.26 7.96 7.14
CA GLN A 11 -17.44 7.11 7.00
C GLN A 11 -17.67 6.67 5.54
N LYS A 12 -17.57 7.60 4.59
CA LYS A 12 -17.71 7.29 3.16
C LYS A 12 -16.60 6.36 2.67
N ALA A 13 -15.35 6.63 3.06
CA ALA A 13 -14.22 5.81 2.66
C ALA A 13 -14.29 4.40 3.24
N LEU A 14 -14.71 4.26 4.51
CA LEU A 14 -14.93 2.97 5.15
C LEU A 14 -16.05 2.19 4.46
N HIS A 15 -17.19 2.83 4.23
CA HIS A 15 -18.30 2.19 3.54
C HIS A 15 -17.89 1.69 2.15
N PHE A 16 -17.10 2.46 1.42
CA PHE A 16 -16.55 2.05 0.13
C PHE A 16 -15.57 0.87 0.24
N ALA A 17 -14.69 0.87 1.24
CA ALA A 17 -13.68 -0.16 1.44
C ALA A 17 -14.24 -1.52 1.83
N PHE A 18 -15.33 -1.56 2.63
CA PHE A 18 -15.98 -2.80 3.05
C PHE A 18 -16.92 -3.41 2.00
N GLN A 19 -17.15 -2.75 0.87
CA GLN A 19 -17.91 -3.35 -0.23
C GLN A 19 -17.08 -4.46 -0.89
N LEU A 20 -17.61 -5.69 -0.91
CA LEU A 20 -16.94 -6.87 -1.47
C LEU A 20 -16.46 -6.65 -2.91
N LYS A 21 -17.31 -6.06 -3.77
CA LYS A 21 -16.98 -5.71 -5.15
C LYS A 21 -15.78 -4.77 -5.29
N THR A 22 -15.46 -4.04 -4.23
CA THR A 22 -14.41 -3.03 -4.19
C THR A 22 -13.11 -3.64 -3.68
N PHE A 23 -13.07 -4.30 -2.52
CA PHE A 23 -11.80 -4.84 -2.02
C PHE A 23 -11.36 -6.15 -2.68
N LEU A 24 -12.29 -6.98 -3.18
CA LEU A 24 -11.96 -8.31 -3.73
C LEU A 24 -10.96 -8.24 -4.91
N PRO A 25 -11.11 -7.36 -5.91
CA PRO A 25 -10.11 -7.23 -6.98
C PRO A 25 -8.74 -6.78 -6.47
N TYR A 26 -8.71 -5.91 -5.46
CA TYR A 26 -7.46 -5.49 -4.82
C TYR A 26 -6.82 -6.64 -4.04
N PHE A 27 -7.61 -7.47 -3.36
CA PHE A 27 -7.15 -8.69 -2.70
C PHE A 27 -6.54 -9.68 -3.69
N ILE A 28 -7.19 -9.92 -4.84
CA ILE A 28 -6.64 -10.79 -5.90
C ILE A 28 -5.30 -10.24 -6.41
N PHE A 29 -5.21 -8.91 -6.62
CA PHE A 29 -3.95 -8.27 -6.97
C PHE A 29 -2.87 -8.47 -5.90
N GLN A 30 -3.20 -8.29 -4.62
CA GLN A 30 -2.28 -8.52 -3.51
C GLN A 30 -1.85 -9.98 -3.40
N LEU A 31 -2.74 -10.93 -3.68
CA LEU A 31 -2.41 -12.35 -3.72
C LEU A 31 -1.41 -12.65 -4.83
N ALA A 32 -1.58 -12.06 -6.02
CA ALA A 32 -0.62 -12.17 -7.10
C ALA A 32 0.74 -11.57 -6.70
N VAL A 33 0.77 -10.37 -6.13
CA VAL A 33 2.00 -9.73 -5.62
C VAL A 33 2.68 -10.61 -4.56
N PHE A 34 1.91 -11.20 -3.64
CA PHE A 34 2.41 -12.11 -2.62
C PHE A 34 2.99 -13.39 -3.24
N ALA A 35 2.38 -13.93 -4.29
CA ALA A 35 2.93 -15.09 -4.99
C ALA A 35 4.30 -14.80 -5.63
N PHE A 36 4.46 -13.60 -6.24
CA PHE A 36 5.73 -13.22 -6.89
C PHE A 36 6.81 -12.71 -5.94
N LEU A 37 6.45 -12.16 -4.78
CA LEU A 37 7.41 -11.55 -3.84
C LEU A 37 7.49 -12.29 -2.51
N GLY A 38 6.35 -12.71 -1.97
CA GLY A 38 6.26 -13.41 -0.69
C GLY A 38 6.85 -14.82 -0.76
N ILE A 39 6.44 -15.64 -1.74
CA ILE A 39 6.92 -17.02 -1.86
C ILE A 39 8.44 -17.09 -2.04
N PRO A 40 9.08 -16.29 -2.94
CA PRO A 40 10.54 -16.27 -3.06
C PRO A 40 11.24 -15.88 -1.76
N VAL A 41 10.73 -14.87 -1.03
CA VAL A 41 11.29 -14.47 0.27
C VAL A 41 11.16 -15.60 1.30
N LEU A 42 10.03 -16.29 1.35
CA LEU A 42 9.84 -17.44 2.24
C LEU A 42 10.82 -18.58 1.91
N ASN A 43 11.07 -18.84 0.62
CA ASN A 43 12.07 -19.82 0.18
C ASN A 43 13.49 -19.41 0.58
N MET A 44 13.84 -18.13 0.48
CA MET A 44 15.15 -17.62 0.89
C MET A 44 15.35 -17.72 2.42
N VAL A 45 14.32 -17.38 3.19
CA VAL A 45 14.35 -17.46 4.66
C VAL A 45 14.51 -18.91 5.12
N SER A 46 13.76 -19.85 4.54
CA SER A 46 13.84 -21.27 4.93
C SER A 46 15.24 -21.85 4.70
N GLN A 47 15.89 -21.52 3.58
CA GLN A 47 17.25 -21.98 3.25
C GLN A 47 18.34 -21.32 4.11
N THR A 48 18.12 -20.07 4.55
CA THR A 48 19.06 -19.38 5.45
C THR A 48 19.05 -19.99 6.85
N ILE A 49 17.88 -20.42 7.34
CA ILE A 49 17.74 -21.06 8.65
C ILE A 49 18.41 -22.45 8.67
N ALA A 50 18.52 -23.12 7.52
CA ALA A 50 19.19 -24.44 7.40
C ALA A 50 20.72 -24.40 7.63
N LYS A 51 21.30 -23.23 7.96
CA LYS A 51 22.73 -23.00 8.25
C LYS A 51 23.70 -23.47 7.16
N ASN A 52 23.24 -23.64 5.93
CA ASN A 52 24.10 -23.93 4.79
C ASN A 52 24.30 -22.64 3.96
N PRO A 53 25.46 -21.96 4.07
CA PRO A 53 25.69 -20.69 3.38
C PRO A 53 25.66 -20.81 1.86
N VAL A 54 26.05 -21.96 1.30
CA VAL A 54 25.98 -22.24 -0.14
C VAL A 54 24.52 -22.38 -0.59
N ALA A 55 23.70 -23.10 0.20
CA ALA A 55 22.26 -23.22 -0.09
C ALA A 55 21.55 -21.87 0.01
N ALA A 56 21.88 -21.03 1.00
CA ALA A 56 21.33 -19.69 1.14
C ALA A 56 21.72 -18.78 -0.03
N ALA A 57 22.98 -18.80 -0.47
CA ALA A 57 23.44 -18.07 -1.65
C ALA A 57 22.72 -18.52 -2.92
N ASN A 58 22.58 -19.84 -3.13
CA ASN A 58 21.83 -20.40 -4.26
C ASN A 58 20.34 -20.03 -4.22
N ALA A 59 19.74 -19.97 -3.04
CA ALA A 59 18.36 -19.54 -2.87
C ALA A 59 18.19 -18.06 -3.24
N VAL A 60 19.11 -17.19 -2.82
CA VAL A 60 19.08 -15.76 -3.19
C VAL A 60 19.21 -15.60 -4.70
N THR A 61 20.22 -16.22 -5.33
CA THR A 61 20.48 -16.05 -6.76
C THR A 61 19.36 -16.61 -7.62
N SER A 62 18.80 -17.77 -7.27
CA SER A 62 17.68 -18.38 -7.99
C SER A 62 16.38 -17.58 -7.87
N ASN A 63 16.15 -16.90 -6.74
CA ASN A 63 14.94 -16.11 -6.50
C ASN A 63 15.07 -14.64 -6.93
N PHE A 64 16.29 -14.15 -7.19
CA PHE A 64 16.53 -12.74 -7.51
C PHE A 64 15.76 -12.29 -8.76
N GLY A 65 15.79 -13.09 -9.83
CA GLY A 65 15.10 -12.78 -11.08
C GLY A 65 13.59 -12.65 -10.92
N ILE A 66 12.96 -13.60 -10.21
CA ILE A 66 11.51 -13.57 -9.97
C ILE A 66 11.10 -12.41 -9.06
N MET A 67 11.94 -12.04 -8.09
CA MET A 67 11.71 -10.87 -7.23
C MET A 67 11.75 -9.57 -8.02
N ILE A 68 12.72 -9.38 -8.92
CA ILE A 68 12.76 -8.19 -9.79
C ILE A 68 11.48 -8.10 -10.64
N ILE A 69 11.09 -9.21 -11.27
CA ILE A 69 9.86 -9.27 -12.06
C ILE A 69 8.65 -8.92 -11.18
N GLY A 70 8.57 -9.47 -9.98
CA GLY A 70 7.51 -9.19 -9.02
C GLY A 70 7.45 -7.72 -8.60
N ILE A 71 8.60 -7.06 -8.41
CA ILE A 71 8.68 -5.64 -8.07
C ILE A 71 8.15 -4.81 -9.24
N VAL A 72 8.62 -5.09 -10.47
CA VAL A 72 8.18 -4.38 -11.68
C VAL A 72 6.68 -4.53 -11.86
N ILE A 73 6.15 -5.76 -11.77
CA ILE A 73 4.70 -6.03 -11.85
C ILE A 73 3.95 -5.28 -10.76
N SER A 74 4.41 -5.33 -9.51
CA SER A 74 3.74 -4.67 -8.39
C SER A 74 3.68 -3.15 -8.57
N VAL A 75 4.75 -2.52 -9.04
CA VAL A 75 4.79 -1.07 -9.30
C VAL A 75 3.90 -0.71 -10.50
N VAL A 76 4.04 -1.41 -11.62
CA VAL A 76 3.30 -1.13 -12.87
C VAL A 76 1.81 -1.33 -12.68
N PHE A 77 1.40 -2.51 -12.20
CA PHE A 77 -0.02 -2.79 -11.97
C PHE A 77 -0.57 -2.02 -10.77
N GLY A 78 0.24 -1.80 -9.73
CA GLY A 78 -0.13 -1.00 -8.58
C GLY A 78 -0.52 0.42 -8.97
N ALA A 79 0.20 1.06 -9.91
CA ALA A 79 -0.14 2.37 -10.44
C ALA A 79 -1.53 2.40 -11.09
N ILE A 80 -1.81 1.42 -11.96
CA ILE A 80 -3.09 1.32 -12.69
C ILE A 80 -4.24 1.03 -11.72
N ILE A 81 -4.04 0.08 -10.80
CA ILE A 81 -5.02 -0.27 -9.77
C ILE A 81 -5.33 0.98 -8.95
N GLN A 82 -4.34 1.69 -8.39
CA GLN A 82 -4.59 2.89 -7.60
C GLN A 82 -5.38 3.95 -8.39
N GLY A 83 -4.99 4.22 -9.64
CA GLY A 83 -5.70 5.16 -10.51
C GLY A 83 -7.16 4.73 -10.78
N THR A 84 -7.39 3.43 -10.96
CA THR A 84 -8.71 2.83 -11.14
C THR A 84 -9.62 3.10 -9.95
N TYR A 85 -9.11 2.91 -8.73
CA TYR A 85 -9.89 3.11 -7.51
C TYR A 85 -10.17 4.59 -7.22
N ILE A 86 -9.23 5.49 -7.52
CA ILE A 86 -9.46 6.94 -7.42
C ILE A 86 -10.61 7.36 -8.36
N HIS A 87 -10.56 6.90 -9.62
CA HIS A 87 -11.60 7.22 -10.60
C HIS A 87 -12.95 6.58 -10.23
N ASN A 88 -12.94 5.32 -9.82
CA ASN A 88 -14.11 4.57 -9.40
C ASN A 88 -14.82 5.24 -8.22
N TYR A 89 -14.07 5.61 -7.18
CA TYR A 89 -14.60 6.28 -6.00
C TYR A 89 -15.21 7.64 -6.34
N LYS A 90 -14.51 8.47 -7.13
CA LYS A 90 -15.02 9.82 -7.47
C LYS A 90 -16.25 9.79 -8.38
N ASN A 91 -16.25 8.95 -9.40
CA ASN A 91 -17.27 8.98 -10.46
C ASN A 91 -18.37 7.91 -10.31
N LYS A 92 -18.25 7.00 -9.34
CA LYS A 92 -19.18 5.87 -9.12
C LYS A 92 -19.43 5.02 -10.37
N LYS A 93 -18.45 4.94 -11.28
CA LYS A 93 -18.50 4.12 -12.50
C LYS A 93 -18.16 2.67 -12.19
N SER A 94 -18.31 1.75 -13.15
CA SER A 94 -17.80 0.39 -12.99
C SER A 94 -16.26 0.37 -12.90
N LEU A 95 -15.70 -0.69 -12.29
CA LEU A 95 -14.24 -0.86 -12.22
C LEU A 95 -13.62 -0.99 -13.61
N LYS A 96 -14.28 -1.67 -14.54
CA LYS A 96 -13.82 -1.81 -15.93
C LYS A 96 -13.64 -0.45 -16.62
N VAL A 97 -14.65 0.42 -16.57
CA VAL A 97 -14.56 1.77 -17.15
C VAL A 97 -13.47 2.60 -16.46
N SER A 98 -13.31 2.43 -15.16
CA SER A 98 -12.28 3.14 -14.38
C SER A 98 -10.87 2.64 -14.69
N PHE A 99 -10.73 1.37 -15.01
CA PHE A 99 -9.47 0.75 -15.42
C PHE A 99 -9.05 1.24 -16.79
N ASP A 100 -9.97 1.29 -17.76
CA ASP A 100 -9.69 1.82 -19.10
C ASP A 100 -9.29 3.31 -19.03
N PHE A 101 -9.90 4.07 -18.12
CA PHE A 101 -9.50 5.45 -17.86
C PHE A 101 -8.09 5.54 -17.25
N ALA A 102 -7.81 4.74 -16.21
CA ALA A 102 -6.50 4.73 -15.55
C ALA A 102 -5.38 4.31 -16.50
N LYS A 103 -5.64 3.35 -17.39
CA LYS A 103 -4.69 2.91 -18.43
C LYS A 103 -4.27 4.06 -19.35
N LYS A 104 -5.18 4.95 -19.74
CA LYS A 104 -4.87 6.14 -20.56
C LYS A 104 -3.98 7.15 -19.83
N ARG A 105 -3.94 7.12 -18.50
CA ARG A 105 -3.12 8.00 -17.65
C ARG A 105 -1.95 7.25 -16.98
N PHE A 106 -1.68 6.02 -17.40
CA PHE A 106 -0.70 5.12 -16.79
C PHE A 106 0.68 5.77 -16.62
N TRP A 107 1.22 6.34 -17.70
CA TRP A 107 2.57 6.94 -17.67
C TRP A 107 2.69 8.08 -16.66
N ASN A 108 1.65 8.93 -16.53
CA ASN A 108 1.64 9.99 -15.54
C ASN A 108 1.55 9.45 -14.11
N LEU A 109 0.74 8.41 -13.88
CA LEU A 109 0.63 7.76 -12.57
C LEU A 109 1.96 7.11 -12.16
N LEU A 110 2.56 6.39 -13.08
CA LEU A 110 3.85 5.73 -12.87
C LEU A 110 4.95 6.76 -12.60
N ALA A 111 5.00 7.84 -13.39
CA ALA A 111 5.96 8.92 -13.18
C ALA A 111 5.80 9.57 -11.80
N VAL A 112 4.57 9.84 -11.35
CA VAL A 112 4.31 10.38 -10.00
C VAL A 112 4.81 9.41 -8.92
N LEU A 113 4.54 8.10 -9.05
CA LEU A 113 5.02 7.10 -8.09
C LEU A 113 6.54 7.02 -8.05
N ILE A 114 7.20 6.97 -9.21
CA ILE A 114 8.66 6.89 -9.31
C ILE A 114 9.30 8.16 -8.74
N VAL A 115 8.86 9.34 -9.17
CA VAL A 115 9.43 10.62 -8.70
C VAL A 115 9.24 10.77 -7.19
N THR A 116 8.04 10.47 -6.68
CA THR A 116 7.78 10.53 -5.24
C THR A 116 8.67 9.55 -4.48
N GLY A 117 8.73 8.29 -4.93
CA GLY A 117 9.53 7.24 -4.28
C GLY A 117 11.03 7.54 -4.28
N VAL A 118 11.58 8.00 -5.41
CA VAL A 118 12.99 8.39 -5.55
C VAL A 118 13.29 9.58 -4.64
N LEU A 119 12.47 10.63 -4.65
CA LEU A 119 12.66 11.80 -3.78
C LEU A 119 12.62 11.41 -2.30
N THR A 120 11.63 10.63 -1.87
CA THR A 120 11.52 10.19 -0.47
C THR A 120 12.71 9.34 -0.05
N THR A 121 13.25 8.52 -0.96
CA THR A 121 14.42 7.66 -0.70
C THR A 121 15.70 8.48 -0.59
N ILE A 122 15.97 9.38 -1.54
CA ILE A 122 17.15 10.26 -1.50
C ILE A 122 17.15 11.10 -0.22
N ILE A 123 16.00 11.65 0.16
CA ILE A 123 15.88 12.48 1.36
C ILE A 123 16.06 11.64 2.63
N SER A 124 15.59 10.40 2.65
CA SER A 124 15.76 9.52 3.83
C SER A 124 17.21 9.08 4.05
N LEU A 125 18.10 9.23 3.06
CA LEU A 125 19.54 8.93 3.23
C LEU A 125 20.28 9.98 4.07
N ILE A 126 19.68 11.15 4.32
CA ILE A 126 20.31 12.20 5.14
C ILE A 126 20.33 11.75 6.61
N PRO A 127 21.50 11.61 7.25
CA PRO A 127 21.60 11.19 8.64
C PRO A 127 20.82 12.11 9.59
N TRP A 128 20.24 11.54 10.64
CA TRP A 128 19.51 12.20 11.73
C TRP A 128 18.18 12.89 11.35
N VAL A 129 18.14 13.64 10.25
CA VAL A 129 16.99 14.47 9.85
C VAL A 129 16.22 13.92 8.64
N GLY A 130 16.81 13.00 7.87
CA GLY A 130 16.23 12.50 6.62
C GLY A 130 14.84 11.87 6.78
N TRP A 131 14.59 11.19 7.89
CA TRP A 131 13.27 10.59 8.17
C TRP A 131 12.18 11.64 8.37
N ILE A 132 12.47 12.75 9.07
CA ILE A 132 11.52 13.87 9.25
C ILE A 132 11.25 14.54 7.91
N LEU A 133 12.29 14.83 7.14
CA LEU A 133 12.17 15.45 5.82
C LEU A 133 11.39 14.55 4.85
N SER A 134 11.61 13.23 4.91
CA SER A 134 10.87 12.26 4.08
C SER A 134 9.38 12.25 4.42
N ILE A 135 8.99 12.39 5.69
CA ILE A 135 7.60 12.57 6.09
C ILE A 135 7.01 13.85 5.49
N ILE A 136 7.72 14.99 5.60
CA ILE A 136 7.26 16.27 5.05
C ILE A 136 7.06 16.19 3.53
N VAL A 137 8.01 15.60 2.81
CA VAL A 137 7.91 15.42 1.35
C VAL A 137 6.77 14.46 0.99
N THR A 138 6.62 13.36 1.72
CA THR A 138 5.50 12.43 1.51
C THR A 138 4.15 13.12 1.71
N LEU A 139 4.00 13.94 2.76
CA LEU A 139 2.80 14.74 3.00
C LEU A 139 2.57 15.77 1.88
N GLY A 140 3.64 16.39 1.39
CA GLY A 140 3.63 17.33 0.28
C GLY A 140 3.15 16.74 -1.04
N LEU A 141 3.50 15.46 -1.29
CA LEU A 141 3.23 14.76 -2.54
C LEU A 141 2.05 13.78 -2.47
N VAL A 142 1.38 13.68 -1.31
CA VAL A 142 0.34 12.67 -1.03
C VAL A 142 -0.85 12.70 -2.00
N PHE A 143 -1.12 13.85 -2.64
CA PHE A 143 -2.24 14.02 -3.56
C PHE A 143 -1.85 13.96 -5.05
N GLY A 144 -0.59 13.62 -5.37
CA GLY A 144 -0.12 13.58 -6.76
C GLY A 144 -0.96 12.67 -7.65
N LEU A 145 -1.30 11.46 -7.18
CA LEU A 145 -2.11 10.51 -7.95
C LEU A 145 -3.55 11.00 -8.15
N GLN A 146 -4.14 11.60 -7.12
CA GLN A 146 -5.48 12.18 -7.17
C GLN A 146 -5.53 13.32 -8.17
N ALA A 147 -4.50 14.16 -8.24
CA ALA A 147 -4.40 15.23 -9.23
C ALA A 147 -4.30 14.69 -10.67
N VAL A 148 -3.53 13.62 -10.92
CA VAL A 148 -3.47 12.98 -12.24
C VAL A 148 -4.83 12.46 -12.68
N ILE A 149 -5.55 11.76 -11.80
CA ILE A 149 -6.84 11.14 -12.17
C ILE A 149 -7.99 12.12 -12.21
N ILE A 150 -8.18 12.92 -11.15
CA ILE A 150 -9.37 13.77 -11.00
C ILE A 150 -9.24 15.02 -11.87
N ASP A 151 -8.05 15.61 -11.92
CA ASP A 151 -7.82 16.85 -12.67
C ASP A 151 -7.22 16.62 -14.03
N LYS A 152 -6.92 15.36 -14.40
CA LYS A 152 -6.34 15.01 -15.69
C LYS A 152 -5.01 15.71 -15.96
N LYS A 153 -4.26 16.01 -14.89
CA LYS A 153 -2.97 16.68 -14.93
C LYS A 153 -1.85 15.74 -15.34
N ASP A 154 -0.80 16.31 -15.89
CA ASP A 154 0.46 15.61 -16.13
C ASP A 154 1.30 15.53 -14.85
N CYS A 155 2.36 14.73 -14.86
CA CYS A 155 3.15 14.42 -13.67
C CYS A 155 3.63 15.67 -12.93
N VAL A 156 4.27 16.60 -13.64
CA VAL A 156 4.83 17.83 -13.04
C VAL A 156 3.74 18.70 -12.44
N GLU A 157 2.67 18.98 -13.19
CA GLU A 157 1.54 19.77 -12.71
C GLU A 157 0.82 19.12 -11.53
N ALA A 158 0.74 17.78 -11.50
CA ALA A 158 0.13 17.02 -10.43
C ALA A 158 0.93 17.14 -9.13
N LEU A 159 2.26 16.99 -9.19
CA LEU A 159 3.15 17.16 -8.04
C LEU A 159 3.13 18.60 -7.54
N GLU A 160 3.20 19.59 -8.44
CA GLU A 160 3.11 21.01 -8.07
C GLU A 160 1.77 21.33 -7.40
N THR A 161 0.68 20.75 -7.91
CA THR A 161 -0.65 20.92 -7.32
C THR A 161 -0.74 20.31 -5.94
N SER A 162 -0.20 19.11 -5.75
CA SER A 162 -0.12 18.48 -4.42
C SER A 162 0.66 19.35 -3.45
N TRP A 163 1.85 19.82 -3.85
CA TRP A 163 2.70 20.68 -3.04
C TRP A 163 2.05 22.02 -2.69
N ARG A 164 1.33 22.63 -3.64
CA ARG A 164 0.56 23.86 -3.40
C ARG A 164 -0.57 23.65 -2.40
N ILE A 165 -1.30 22.54 -2.49
CA ILE A 165 -2.35 22.21 -1.51
C ILE A 165 -1.72 22.03 -0.13
N PHE A 166 -0.62 21.30 -0.03
CA PHE A 166 0.11 21.11 1.22
C PHE A 166 0.58 22.44 1.81
N ARG A 167 1.27 23.30 1.06
CA ARG A 167 1.73 24.60 1.57
C ARG A 167 0.59 25.49 2.07
N LYS A 168 -0.55 25.49 1.37
CA LYS A 168 -1.70 26.32 1.73
C LYS A 168 -2.45 25.79 2.96
N GLU A 169 -2.54 24.47 3.12
CA GLU A 169 -3.44 23.82 4.08
C GLU A 169 -2.73 22.69 4.87
N TRP A 170 -1.45 22.86 5.17
CA TRP A 170 -0.56 21.79 5.69
C TRP A 170 -1.14 21.11 6.93
N LEU A 171 -1.71 21.89 7.85
CA LEU A 171 -2.32 21.38 9.09
C LEU A 171 -3.52 20.47 8.79
N LYS A 172 -4.36 20.83 7.83
CA LYS A 172 -5.52 20.01 7.44
C LYS A 172 -5.08 18.71 6.76
N VAL A 173 -4.02 18.78 5.94
CA VAL A 173 -3.42 17.58 5.33
C VAL A 173 -2.87 16.66 6.42
N LEU A 174 -2.04 17.19 7.33
CA LEU A 174 -1.46 16.44 8.44
C LEU A 174 -2.52 15.76 9.31
N LEU A 175 -3.53 16.51 9.78
CA LEU A 175 -4.62 15.96 10.58
C LEU A 175 -5.41 14.88 9.84
N SER A 176 -5.62 15.04 8.53
CA SER A 176 -6.29 14.04 7.71
C SER A 176 -5.47 12.75 7.60
N ILE A 177 -4.15 12.87 7.42
CA ILE A 177 -3.26 11.70 7.34
C ILE A 177 -3.17 10.98 8.68
N ILE A 178 -3.11 11.71 9.80
CA ILE A 178 -3.16 11.11 11.14
C ILE A 178 -4.47 10.34 11.34
N ALA A 179 -5.62 10.94 11.02
CA ALA A 179 -6.92 10.28 11.12
C ALA A 179 -7.00 9.01 10.25
N MET A 180 -6.50 9.10 9.01
CA MET A 180 -6.39 7.94 8.11
C MET A 180 -5.50 6.84 8.69
N ALA A 181 -4.34 7.21 9.25
CA ALA A 181 -3.38 6.27 9.81
C ALA A 181 -3.97 5.54 11.03
N ILE A 182 -4.65 6.24 11.93
CA ILE A 182 -5.32 5.63 13.09
C ILE A 182 -6.33 4.57 12.64
N VAL A 183 -7.23 4.91 11.71
CA VAL A 183 -8.23 3.97 11.22
C VAL A 183 -7.60 2.81 10.45
N ALA A 184 -6.57 3.07 9.65
CA ALA A 184 -5.81 2.03 8.95
C ALA A 184 -5.12 1.05 9.92
N ILE A 185 -4.53 1.56 11.01
CA ILE A 185 -3.90 0.74 12.06
C ILE A 185 -4.95 -0.10 12.77
N ILE A 186 -6.13 0.45 13.08
CA ILE A 186 -7.21 -0.31 13.72
C ILE A 186 -7.66 -1.47 12.82
N ILE A 187 -7.93 -1.19 11.53
CA ILE A 187 -8.32 -2.23 10.57
C ILE A 187 -7.21 -3.28 10.48
N GLN A 188 -5.98 -2.87 10.19
CA GLN A 188 -4.86 -3.80 10.03
C GLN A 188 -4.59 -4.61 11.31
N GLY A 189 -4.70 -3.98 12.47
CA GLY A 189 -4.54 -4.60 13.79
C GLY A 189 -5.52 -5.75 14.00
N LEU A 190 -6.79 -5.57 13.64
CA LEU A 190 -7.79 -6.64 13.74
C LEU A 190 -7.42 -7.87 12.89
N PHE A 191 -6.88 -7.66 11.69
CA PHE A 191 -6.50 -8.75 10.79
C PHE A 191 -5.12 -9.35 11.06
N VAL A 192 -4.23 -8.66 11.79
CA VAL A 192 -2.91 -9.19 12.17
C VAL A 192 -2.96 -10.08 13.40
N ILE A 193 -3.98 -9.94 14.26
CA ILE A 193 -4.10 -10.71 15.52
C ILE A 193 -3.98 -12.23 15.30
N PRO A 194 -4.71 -12.88 14.36
CA PRO A 194 -4.59 -14.31 14.14
C PRO A 194 -3.18 -14.73 13.72
N LEU A 195 -2.56 -13.97 12.81
CA LEU A 195 -1.19 -14.22 12.37
C LEU A 195 -0.19 -14.08 13.52
N PHE A 196 -0.38 -13.07 14.37
CA PHE A 196 0.46 -12.87 15.56
C PHE A 196 0.41 -14.07 16.51
N PHE A 197 -0.79 -14.60 16.82
CA PHE A 197 -0.92 -15.78 17.67
C PHE A 197 -0.25 -17.02 17.09
N VAL A 198 -0.40 -17.28 15.78
CA VAL A 198 0.26 -18.42 15.13
C VAL A 198 1.78 -18.24 15.14
N MET A 199 2.29 -17.03 14.91
CA MET A 199 3.72 -16.74 14.99
C MET A 199 4.29 -16.94 16.39
N VAL A 200 3.56 -16.50 17.44
CA VAL A 200 3.96 -16.73 18.84
C VAL A 200 3.95 -18.22 19.17
N SER A 201 2.92 -18.96 18.76
CA SER A 201 2.84 -20.41 18.93
C SER A 201 4.02 -21.13 18.26
N ALA A 202 4.31 -20.79 17.00
CA ALA A 202 5.44 -21.34 16.27
C ALA A 202 6.77 -21.03 16.97
N ALA A 203 6.94 -19.80 17.46
CA ALA A 203 8.16 -19.38 18.17
C ALA A 203 8.37 -20.13 19.49
N ILE A 204 7.30 -20.41 20.24
CA ILE A 204 7.38 -21.22 21.47
C ILE A 204 7.84 -22.64 21.13
N SER A 205 7.34 -23.24 20.03
CA SER A 205 7.78 -24.57 19.59
C SER A 205 9.26 -24.64 19.14
N PHE A 206 9.93 -23.49 18.94
CA PHE A 206 11.34 -23.48 18.53
C PHE A 206 12.27 -24.06 19.60
N THR A 207 11.88 -24.01 20.87
CA THR A 207 12.68 -24.55 21.97
C THR A 207 12.74 -26.08 21.96
N ASP A 208 11.73 -26.74 21.38
CA ASP A 208 11.53 -28.18 21.56
C ASP A 208 11.95 -29.00 20.34
N VAL A 209 11.67 -28.50 19.12
CA VAL A 209 11.86 -29.24 17.85
C VAL A 209 12.75 -28.52 16.85
N GLY A 210 13.31 -27.35 17.23
CA GLY A 210 14.08 -26.49 16.35
C GLY A 210 13.21 -25.64 15.41
N SER A 211 13.76 -24.53 14.93
CA SER A 211 12.99 -23.47 14.26
C SER A 211 12.35 -23.88 12.93
N LEU A 212 13.04 -24.70 12.12
CA LEU A 212 12.55 -25.15 10.82
C LEU A 212 11.38 -26.13 10.95
N LEU A 213 11.47 -27.09 11.86
CA LEU A 213 10.43 -28.11 12.03
C LEU A 213 9.14 -27.49 12.58
N ALA A 214 9.28 -26.58 13.55
CA ALA A 214 8.17 -25.82 14.10
C ALA A 214 7.46 -24.95 13.05
N LEU A 215 8.21 -24.28 12.15
CA LEU A 215 7.61 -23.55 11.03
C LEU A 215 6.88 -24.48 10.05
N ALA A 216 7.46 -25.64 9.75
CA ALA A 216 6.83 -26.62 8.88
C ALA A 216 5.51 -27.15 9.48
N GLN A 217 5.49 -27.43 10.79
CA GLN A 217 4.29 -27.86 11.52
C GLN A 217 3.18 -26.80 11.50
N HIS A 218 3.53 -25.51 11.50
CA HIS A 218 2.57 -24.41 11.49
C HIS A 218 2.30 -23.83 10.09
N SER A 219 2.92 -24.38 9.03
CA SER A 219 2.88 -23.80 7.68
C SER A 219 1.46 -23.62 7.13
N GLY A 220 0.56 -24.58 7.37
CA GLY A 220 -0.85 -24.48 6.98
C GLY A 220 -1.59 -23.35 7.69
N LEU A 221 -1.37 -23.20 9.01
CA LEU A 221 -1.97 -22.12 9.80
C LEU A 221 -1.40 -20.75 9.42
N LEU A 222 -0.10 -20.68 9.15
CA LEU A 222 0.57 -19.46 8.68
C LEU A 222 0.03 -19.03 7.32
N LEU A 223 -0.24 -19.97 6.40
CA LEU A 223 -0.85 -19.67 5.11
C LEU A 223 -2.26 -19.10 5.28
N LEU A 224 -3.11 -19.76 6.09
CA LEU A 224 -4.49 -19.32 6.33
C LEU A 224 -4.55 -17.95 6.99
N THR A 225 -3.76 -17.74 8.06
CA THR A 225 -3.70 -16.43 8.74
C THR A 225 -3.03 -15.36 7.89
N GLY A 226 -2.08 -15.73 7.02
CA GLY A 226 -1.52 -14.84 6.00
C GLY A 226 -2.57 -14.37 4.99
N LEU A 227 -3.46 -15.25 4.53
CA LEU A 227 -4.58 -14.87 3.65
C LEU A 227 -5.55 -13.90 4.35
N VAL A 228 -5.87 -14.14 5.63
CA VAL A 228 -6.68 -13.22 6.45
C VAL A 228 -6.00 -11.85 6.57
N PHE A 229 -4.69 -11.82 6.81
CA PHE A 229 -3.91 -10.59 6.84
C PHE A 229 -3.91 -9.85 5.50
N LEU A 230 -3.85 -10.56 4.37
CA LEU A 230 -3.93 -9.97 3.03
C LEU A 230 -5.31 -9.34 2.77
N ILE A 231 -6.40 -9.91 3.29
CA ILE A 231 -7.74 -9.30 3.25
C ILE A 231 -7.73 -7.95 3.98
N GLY A 232 -7.19 -7.93 5.21
CA GLY A 232 -7.07 -6.69 5.99
C GLY A 232 -6.24 -5.62 5.29
N THR A 233 -5.14 -6.04 4.66
CA THR A 233 -4.27 -5.16 3.85
C THR A 233 -5.02 -4.59 2.65
N ALA A 234 -5.82 -5.40 1.95
CA ALA A 234 -6.60 -4.95 0.82
C ALA A 234 -7.67 -3.93 1.21
N ILE A 235 -8.45 -4.20 2.28
CA ILE A 235 -9.46 -3.28 2.81
C ILE A 235 -8.79 -1.95 3.20
N THR A 236 -7.67 -2.02 3.94
CA THR A 236 -6.93 -0.84 4.40
C THR A 236 -6.45 0.02 3.24
N LYS A 237 -5.90 -0.59 2.18
CA LYS A 237 -5.41 0.14 1.00
C LYS A 237 -6.54 0.80 0.22
N VAL A 238 -7.66 0.11 0.01
CA VAL A 238 -8.84 0.68 -0.63
C VAL A 238 -9.40 1.86 0.20
N PHE A 239 -9.46 1.71 1.52
CA PHE A 239 -9.85 2.78 2.44
C PHE A 239 -8.94 4.00 2.30
N GLN A 240 -7.62 3.82 2.32
CA GLN A 240 -6.64 4.91 2.18
C GLN A 240 -6.85 5.67 0.86
N ILE A 241 -7.01 4.96 -0.25
CA ILE A 241 -7.24 5.57 -1.57
C ILE A 241 -8.53 6.39 -1.58
N ALA A 242 -9.64 5.82 -1.09
CA ALA A 242 -10.94 6.48 -1.03
C ALA A 242 -10.91 7.73 -0.13
N PHE A 243 -10.30 7.61 1.04
CA PHE A 243 -10.18 8.70 2.00
C PHE A 243 -9.35 9.85 1.44
N LEU A 244 -8.16 9.59 0.90
CA LEU A 244 -7.33 10.61 0.26
C LEU A 244 -8.05 11.29 -0.90
N THR A 245 -8.82 10.53 -1.67
CA THR A 245 -9.62 11.06 -2.77
C THR A 245 -10.70 12.04 -2.28
N GLU A 246 -11.40 11.72 -1.19
CA GLU A 246 -12.39 12.61 -0.57
C GLU A 246 -11.76 13.86 0.05
N ILE A 247 -10.61 13.73 0.71
CA ILE A 247 -9.89 14.88 1.29
C ILE A 247 -9.39 15.79 0.17
N TYR A 248 -8.83 15.23 -0.90
CA TYR A 248 -8.39 15.98 -2.06
C TYR A 248 -9.50 16.82 -2.68
N THR A 249 -10.67 16.22 -2.93
CA THR A 249 -11.81 16.93 -3.52
C THR A 249 -12.33 18.04 -2.62
N LYS A 250 -12.43 17.79 -1.30
CA LYS A 250 -12.82 18.78 -0.30
C LYS A 250 -11.84 19.95 -0.20
N LEU A 251 -10.53 19.69 -0.17
CA LEU A 251 -9.51 20.74 -0.12
C LEU A 251 -9.47 21.60 -1.39
N LYS A 252 -9.84 21.03 -2.54
CA LYS A 252 -9.99 21.77 -3.79
C LYS A 252 -11.31 22.54 -3.90
N GLY A 253 -12.23 22.37 -2.96
CA GLY A 253 -13.56 22.98 -3.01
C GLY A 253 -14.51 22.34 -4.03
N ARG A 254 -14.23 21.12 -4.49
CA ARG A 254 -15.11 20.36 -5.39
C ARG A 254 -15.93 19.37 -4.55
N ARG A 255 -17.24 19.58 -4.43
CA ARG A 255 -18.17 18.58 -3.88
C ARG A 255 -18.43 17.51 -4.93
#